data_AF-A0A9I9CK92-F1
#
_entry.id   AF-A0A9I9CK92-F1
#
_cell.length_a   1.000
_cell.length_b   1.000
_cell.length_c   1.000
_cell.angle_alpha   90.00
_cell.angle_beta   90.00
_cell.angle_gamma   90.00
#
_symmetry.space_group_name_H-M   'P 1'
#
loop_
_entity.id
_entity.type
_entity.pdbx_description
1 polymer ?
#
loop_
_entity_poly.entity_id
_entity_poly.type
_entity_poly.pdbx_seq_one_letter_code
_entity_poly.pdbx_strand_id
1 'polypeptide(L)'
;MPGLIAPSDYSQEPLRHPCLRINAKEPFNAEPPRSTLISSYVTPVDFFYKRNHGPIPLVNDIERYFVSINGLIDKPKELFMKDIRMLPKYNVTATLQCAGNRRTAMSKTKTVKGVGWDVSALGNAVWGGAKLADVLELVGIPKCSYRTQKGGKHVEFVSIDRCKEEKGGPYKGSIPLSQASDPEADVLLAYEMNGEPLNRDHGYPLRVVVPGVIGARSVKWIDSINIIAEECQGFFMQKDYKMFPPSVNWDNIDWSTRRPQMDFPVQCVICSLEDVDHIKPGKVSSFL
;
A
#
# COMPACT_ATOMS: atom_id res chain seq x y z
N MET A 1 -4.50 12.31 16.01
CA MET A 1 -5.12 13.20 15.02
C MET A 1 -6.57 13.40 15.38
N PRO A 2 -7.19 14.57 15.17
CA PRO A 2 -8.64 14.68 15.28
C PRO A 2 -9.31 13.71 14.30
N GLY A 3 -10.33 12.98 14.74
CA GLY A 3 -11.12 12.09 13.88
C GLY A 3 -10.57 10.67 13.62
N LEU A 4 -9.30 10.40 13.93
CA LEU A 4 -8.68 9.07 13.86
C LEU A 4 -7.94 8.73 15.15
N ILE A 5 -8.10 7.48 15.60
CA ILE A 5 -7.38 6.89 16.72
C ILE A 5 -6.47 5.79 16.16
N ALA A 6 -5.21 5.80 16.58
CA ALA A 6 -4.23 4.77 16.25
C ALA A 6 -3.99 3.87 17.48
N PRO A 7 -4.60 2.67 17.52
CA PRO A 7 -4.44 1.75 18.64
C PRO A 7 -2.99 1.29 18.80
N SER A 8 -2.61 0.95 20.03
CA SER A 8 -1.33 0.28 20.34
C SER A 8 -1.47 -1.23 20.54
N ASP A 9 -2.70 -1.74 20.51
CA ASP A 9 -3.05 -3.16 20.65
C ASP A 9 -4.08 -3.57 19.59
N TYR A 10 -4.38 -4.87 19.53
CA TYR A 10 -5.21 -5.49 18.50
C TYR A 10 -6.64 -5.81 18.96
N SER A 11 -7.13 -5.19 20.05
CA SER A 11 -8.46 -5.50 20.63
C SER A 11 -9.65 -5.06 19.77
N GLN A 12 -9.46 -4.08 18.88
CA GLN A 12 -10.50 -3.47 18.04
C GLN A 12 -10.28 -3.69 16.54
N GLU A 13 -9.64 -4.81 16.23
CA GLU A 13 -9.42 -5.28 14.87
C GLU A 13 -10.75 -5.54 14.14
N PRO A 14 -10.90 -5.17 12.85
CA PRO A 14 -12.11 -5.47 12.10
C PRO A 14 -12.29 -6.98 11.90
N LEU A 15 -13.53 -7.40 11.63
CA LEU A 15 -13.82 -8.77 11.19
C LEU A 15 -13.36 -8.97 9.74
N ARG A 16 -12.91 -10.17 9.42
CA ARG A 16 -12.48 -10.55 8.07
C ARG A 16 -13.14 -11.84 7.63
N HIS A 17 -13.21 -12.03 6.31
CA HIS A 17 -13.79 -13.23 5.73
C HIS A 17 -13.02 -14.49 6.18
N PRO A 18 -13.71 -15.56 6.64
CA PRO A 18 -13.08 -16.73 7.25
C PRO A 18 -12.27 -17.59 6.27
N CYS A 19 -12.50 -17.45 4.96
CA CYS A 19 -11.76 -18.22 3.94
C CYS A 19 -10.32 -17.72 3.70
N LEU A 20 -9.94 -16.57 4.27
CA LEU A 20 -8.60 -16.03 4.08
C LEU A 20 -7.55 -16.94 4.71
N ARG A 21 -6.45 -17.16 3.99
CA ARG A 21 -5.27 -17.84 4.52
C ARG A 21 -4.48 -16.84 5.38
N ILE A 22 -4.56 -17.02 6.70
CA ILE A 22 -3.92 -16.12 7.67
C ILE A 22 -2.45 -16.52 7.83
N ASN A 23 -1.55 -15.64 7.37
CA ASN A 23 -0.10 -15.82 7.47
C ASN A 23 0.48 -15.22 8.76
N ALA A 24 -0.18 -14.20 9.32
CA ALA A 24 0.06 -13.68 10.67
C ALA A 24 -1.22 -13.05 11.23
N LYS A 25 -1.49 -13.24 12.52
CA LYS A 25 -2.67 -12.67 13.18
C LYS A 25 -2.45 -11.23 13.64
N GLU A 26 -1.29 -10.94 14.21
CA GLU A 26 -0.97 -9.65 14.84
C GLU A 26 0.47 -9.22 14.48
N PRO A 27 0.65 -8.22 13.60
CA PRO A 27 -0.39 -7.54 12.82
C PRO A 27 -1.04 -8.48 11.78
N PHE A 28 -2.30 -8.20 11.43
CA PHE A 28 -3.08 -9.07 10.55
C PHE A 28 -2.50 -9.09 9.12
N ASN A 29 -2.13 -10.27 8.65
CA ASN A 29 -1.61 -10.48 7.30
C ASN A 29 -2.21 -11.75 6.72
N ALA A 30 -2.93 -11.62 5.61
CA ALA A 30 -3.65 -12.73 4.99
C ALA A 30 -3.80 -12.55 3.48
N GLU A 31 -3.94 -13.66 2.77
CA GLU A 31 -4.17 -13.73 1.33
C GLU A 31 -5.39 -14.61 1.01
N PRO A 32 -6.09 -14.41 -0.12
CA PRO A 32 -7.17 -15.29 -0.50
C PRO A 32 -6.66 -16.70 -0.87
N PRO A 33 -7.55 -17.71 -0.88
CA PRO A 33 -7.30 -18.95 -1.58
C PRO A 33 -6.97 -18.72 -3.05
N ARG A 34 -6.16 -19.61 -3.64
CA ARG A 34 -5.62 -19.48 -5.00
C ARG A 34 -6.71 -19.43 -6.06
N SER A 35 -7.72 -20.29 -5.93
CA SER A 35 -8.90 -20.31 -6.81
C SER A 35 -9.73 -19.03 -6.69
N THR A 36 -9.91 -18.51 -5.48
CA THR A 36 -10.62 -17.25 -5.23
C THR A 36 -9.89 -16.04 -5.83
N LEU A 37 -8.55 -16.06 -5.90
CA LEU A 37 -7.77 -14.96 -6.49
C LEU A 37 -8.16 -14.67 -7.95
N ILE A 38 -8.52 -15.72 -8.70
CA ILE A 38 -8.76 -15.65 -10.15
C ILE A 38 -10.24 -15.77 -10.53
N SER A 39 -11.16 -15.75 -9.57
CA SER A 39 -12.59 -15.88 -9.85
C SER A 39 -13.18 -14.69 -10.60
N SER A 40 -12.52 -13.53 -10.54
CA SER A 40 -12.91 -12.32 -11.27
C SER A 40 -11.70 -11.42 -11.55
N TYR A 41 -11.81 -10.60 -12.61
CA TYR A 41 -10.77 -9.62 -12.94
C TYR A 41 -10.62 -8.53 -11.87
N VAL A 42 -11.72 -8.08 -11.28
CA VAL A 42 -11.75 -7.18 -10.12
C VAL A 42 -11.96 -8.04 -8.88
N THR A 43 -10.96 -8.06 -8.00
CA THR A 43 -10.98 -8.86 -6.76
C THR A 43 -12.02 -8.28 -5.79
N PRO A 44 -12.98 -9.08 -5.30
CA PRO A 44 -13.90 -8.63 -4.26
C PRO A 44 -13.13 -8.19 -3.00
N VAL A 45 -13.62 -7.14 -2.32
CA VAL A 45 -12.91 -6.52 -1.20
C VAL A 45 -12.64 -7.52 -0.06
N ASP A 46 -13.56 -8.44 0.18
CA ASP A 46 -13.41 -9.51 1.17
C ASP A 46 -12.22 -10.44 0.90
N PHE A 47 -11.86 -10.61 -0.37
CA PHE A 47 -10.78 -11.49 -0.83
C PHE A 47 -9.51 -10.73 -1.22
N PHE A 48 -9.54 -9.40 -1.32
CA PHE A 48 -8.33 -8.61 -1.56
C PHE A 48 -7.32 -8.84 -0.43
N TYR A 49 -6.05 -9.14 -0.73
CA TYR A 49 -5.07 -9.47 0.31
C TYR A 49 -4.90 -8.35 1.36
N LYS A 50 -4.65 -8.73 2.62
CA LYS A 50 -4.46 -7.79 3.73
C LYS A 50 -3.00 -7.86 4.19
N ARG A 51 -2.27 -6.74 4.10
CA ARG A 51 -0.93 -6.58 4.70
C ARG A 51 -0.95 -5.40 5.67
N ASN A 52 -0.65 -5.66 6.93
CA ASN A 52 -0.54 -4.65 7.99
C ASN A 52 0.78 -4.79 8.77
N HIS A 53 1.35 -3.66 9.22
CA HIS A 53 2.55 -3.61 10.08
C HIS A 53 2.22 -3.28 11.55
N GLY A 54 0.99 -2.84 11.82
CA GLY A 54 0.49 -2.55 13.16
C GLY A 54 -1.02 -2.75 13.26
N PRO A 55 -1.63 -2.38 14.41
CA PRO A 55 -3.07 -2.38 14.60
C PRO A 55 -3.80 -1.46 13.61
N ILE A 56 -5.03 -1.82 13.24
CA ILE A 56 -5.84 -1.05 12.30
C ILE A 56 -6.42 0.21 12.98
N PRO A 57 -6.17 1.42 12.45
CA PRO A 57 -6.79 2.65 12.95
C PRO A 57 -8.32 2.61 13.01
N LEU A 58 -8.87 3.44 13.91
CA LEU A 58 -10.29 3.62 14.17
C LEU A 58 -10.68 5.04 13.79
N VAL A 59 -11.79 5.20 13.06
CA VAL A 59 -12.40 6.52 12.85
C VAL A 59 -13.40 6.76 13.96
N ASN A 60 -13.17 7.79 14.77
CA ASN A 60 -14.10 8.21 15.82
C ASN A 60 -14.98 9.38 15.38
N ASP A 61 -14.48 10.27 14.52
CA ASP A 61 -15.23 11.40 13.98
C ASP A 61 -14.70 11.77 12.59
N ILE A 62 -15.43 11.35 11.56
CA ILE A 62 -15.01 11.55 10.17
C ILE A 62 -15.01 13.03 9.74
N GLU A 63 -15.85 13.88 10.35
CA GLU A 63 -15.94 15.30 10.01
C GLU A 63 -14.75 16.09 10.56
N ARG A 64 -14.09 15.56 11.60
CA ARG A 64 -12.87 16.14 12.18
C ARG A 64 -11.60 15.62 11.56
N TYR A 65 -11.66 14.53 10.79
CA TYR A 65 -10.48 14.00 10.11
C TYR A 65 -10.07 14.92 8.95
N PHE A 66 -8.78 15.24 8.92
CA PHE A 66 -8.13 15.97 7.83
C PHE A 66 -6.77 15.35 7.54
N VAL A 67 -6.25 15.61 6.35
CA VAL A 67 -4.85 15.34 5.99
C VAL A 67 -4.09 16.65 5.95
N SER A 68 -2.95 16.72 6.63
CA SER A 68 -2.06 17.89 6.55
C SER A 68 -1.12 17.77 5.37
N ILE A 69 -1.04 18.80 4.53
CA ILE A 69 -0.08 18.92 3.44
C ILE A 69 0.96 19.97 3.84
N ASN A 70 2.21 19.53 4.03
CA ASN A 70 3.28 20.31 4.65
C ASN A 70 4.63 20.15 3.92
N GLY A 71 5.69 20.73 4.50
CA GLY A 71 7.06 20.57 4.06
C GLY A 71 7.55 21.73 3.19
N LEU A 72 8.29 21.42 2.13
CA LEU A 72 8.95 22.37 1.22
C LEU A 72 7.96 22.98 0.21
N ILE A 73 6.93 23.64 0.73
CA ILE A 73 5.87 24.34 0.00
C ILE A 73 5.60 25.72 0.61
N ASP A 74 4.92 26.59 -0.15
CA ASP A 74 4.60 27.95 0.30
C ASP A 74 3.33 28.05 1.12
N LYS A 75 2.35 27.21 0.80
CA LYS A 75 1.01 27.24 1.40
C LYS A 75 0.67 25.88 1.99
N PRO A 76 1.18 25.56 3.19
CA PRO A 76 0.69 24.42 3.95
C PRO A 76 -0.82 24.48 4.11
N LYS A 77 -1.47 23.31 4.03
CA LYS A 77 -2.93 23.25 4.03
C LYS A 77 -3.41 21.97 4.72
N GLU A 78 -4.49 22.08 5.47
CA GLU A 78 -5.25 20.94 5.97
C GLU A 78 -6.44 20.72 5.05
N LEU A 79 -6.62 19.48 4.60
CA LEU A 79 -7.76 19.09 3.76
C LEU A 79 -8.63 18.08 4.52
N PHE A 80 -9.86 18.48 4.82
CA PHE A 80 -10.87 17.58 5.36
C PHE A 80 -11.42 16.66 4.26
N MET A 81 -12.11 15.59 4.63
CA MET A 81 -12.72 14.68 3.64
C MET A 81 -13.68 15.38 2.68
N LYS A 82 -14.41 16.40 3.15
CA LYS A 82 -15.27 17.23 2.30
C LYS A 82 -14.46 17.95 1.21
N ASP A 83 -13.28 18.46 1.54
CA ASP A 83 -12.43 19.19 0.60
C ASP A 83 -11.86 18.24 -0.45
N ILE A 84 -11.42 17.05 -0.04
CA ILE A 84 -10.91 16.01 -0.95
C ILE A 84 -12.02 15.51 -1.89
N ARG A 85 -13.24 15.32 -1.38
CA ARG A 85 -14.39 14.87 -2.20
C ARG A 85 -14.91 15.93 -3.17
N MET A 86 -14.59 17.20 -2.95
CA MET A 86 -14.93 18.28 -3.88
C MET A 86 -13.98 18.37 -5.09
N LEU A 87 -12.80 17.72 -5.03
CA LEU A 87 -11.91 17.60 -6.18
C LEU A 87 -12.51 16.67 -7.25
N PRO A 88 -12.09 16.79 -8.52
CA PRO A 88 -12.51 15.85 -9.56
C PRO A 88 -12.22 14.41 -9.15
N LYS A 89 -13.25 13.57 -9.19
CA LYS A 89 -13.15 12.14 -8.89
C LYS A 89 -12.70 11.37 -10.13
N TYR A 90 -11.73 10.50 -9.95
CA TYR A 90 -11.26 9.56 -10.95
C TYR A 90 -11.41 8.13 -10.45
N ASN A 91 -11.64 7.20 -11.37
CA ASN A 91 -11.64 5.77 -11.11
C ASN A 91 -10.47 5.13 -11.86
N VAL A 92 -9.52 4.56 -11.12
CA VAL A 92 -8.33 3.91 -11.68
C VAL A 92 -8.37 2.43 -11.31
N THR A 93 -8.38 1.56 -12.32
CA THR A 93 -8.23 0.11 -12.08
C THR A 93 -6.75 -0.19 -11.91
N ALA A 94 -6.34 -0.61 -10.72
CA ALA A 94 -4.94 -0.89 -10.42
C ALA A 94 -4.78 -2.12 -9.53
N THR A 95 -3.80 -2.95 -9.88
CA THR A 95 -3.34 -4.07 -9.07
C THR A 95 -2.34 -3.59 -8.04
N LEU A 96 -2.57 -3.93 -6.77
CA LEU A 96 -1.54 -3.84 -5.74
C LEU A 96 -0.91 -5.22 -5.57
N GLN A 97 0.41 -5.30 -5.73
CA GLN A 97 1.19 -6.51 -5.45
C GLN A 97 2.14 -6.25 -4.28
N CYS A 98 2.11 -7.12 -3.28
CA CYS A 98 3.09 -7.09 -2.20
C CYS A 98 4.48 -7.47 -2.71
N ALA A 99 5.51 -6.74 -2.32
CA ALA A 99 6.90 -7.13 -2.61
C ALA A 99 7.29 -8.49 -1.99
N GLY A 100 6.55 -8.94 -0.97
CA GLY A 100 6.71 -10.26 -0.36
C GLY A 100 5.97 -11.39 -1.07
N ASN A 101 5.24 -11.13 -2.16
CA ASN A 101 4.49 -12.18 -2.86
C ASN A 101 5.41 -13.35 -3.27
N ARG A 102 4.93 -14.60 -3.11
CA ARG A 102 5.68 -15.84 -3.39
C ARG A 102 6.91 -16.09 -2.51
N ARG A 103 7.07 -15.37 -1.39
CA ARG A 103 8.22 -15.53 -0.47
C ARG A 103 8.36 -16.95 0.06
N THR A 104 7.26 -17.66 0.33
CA THR A 104 7.32 -19.00 0.91
C THR A 104 8.09 -19.97 0.02
N ALA A 105 7.92 -19.89 -1.31
CA ALA A 105 8.67 -20.70 -2.25
C ALA A 105 10.18 -20.39 -2.23
N MET A 106 10.56 -19.10 -2.15
CA MET A 106 11.97 -18.71 -1.99
C MET A 106 12.58 -19.25 -0.68
N SER A 107 11.80 -19.24 0.40
CA SER A 107 12.22 -19.75 1.71
C SER A 107 12.47 -21.26 1.72
N LYS A 108 11.83 -22.04 0.83
CA LYS A 108 12.10 -23.48 0.65
C LYS A 108 13.52 -23.74 0.13
N THR A 109 14.09 -22.84 -0.67
CA THR A 109 15.47 -22.96 -1.18
C THR A 109 16.49 -22.50 -0.14
N LYS A 110 16.24 -21.35 0.50
CA LYS A 110 17.06 -20.82 1.59
C LYS A 110 16.18 -19.98 2.49
N THR A 111 16.15 -20.30 3.78
CA THR A 111 15.29 -19.62 4.76
C THR A 111 15.49 -18.11 4.72
N VAL A 112 14.40 -17.36 4.52
CA VAL A 112 14.36 -15.90 4.58
C VAL A 112 13.51 -15.42 5.75
N LYS A 113 13.81 -14.25 6.32
CA LYS A 113 12.96 -13.64 7.35
C LYS A 113 11.81 -12.87 6.70
N GLY A 114 10.62 -12.99 7.26
CA GLY A 114 9.43 -12.24 6.85
C GLY A 114 8.17 -13.09 6.94
N VAL A 115 7.00 -12.44 6.85
CA VAL A 115 5.71 -13.14 6.75
C VAL A 115 5.74 -14.03 5.51
N GLY A 116 5.39 -15.31 5.67
CA GLY A 116 5.23 -16.23 4.56
C GLY A 116 4.09 -15.79 3.67
N TRP A 117 4.30 -15.83 2.36
CA TRP A 117 3.26 -15.57 1.37
C TRP A 117 3.34 -16.68 0.34
N ASP A 118 2.19 -17.27 0.04
CA ASP A 118 2.01 -18.13 -1.12
C ASP A 118 1.93 -17.24 -2.38
N VAL A 119 1.03 -17.52 -3.30
CA VAL A 119 1.01 -16.86 -4.61
C VAL A 119 0.02 -15.70 -4.71
N SER A 120 -0.75 -15.43 -3.64
CA SER A 120 -1.94 -14.57 -3.66
C SER A 120 -1.78 -13.26 -2.87
N ALA A 121 -0.55 -12.81 -2.61
CA ALA A 121 -0.29 -11.51 -1.98
C ALA A 121 -0.42 -10.34 -2.98
N LEU A 122 -1.52 -10.34 -3.74
CA LEU A 122 -1.91 -9.30 -4.69
C LEU A 122 -3.43 -9.23 -4.82
N GLY A 123 -3.93 -8.15 -5.41
CA GLY A 123 -5.34 -8.01 -5.77
C GLY A 123 -5.54 -6.84 -6.74
N ASN A 124 -6.54 -6.95 -7.61
CA ASN A 124 -6.87 -5.92 -8.58
C ASN A 124 -8.20 -5.26 -8.22
N ALA A 125 -8.22 -3.93 -8.12
CA ALA A 125 -9.41 -3.19 -7.69
C ALA A 125 -9.59 -1.90 -8.50
N VAL A 126 -10.83 -1.41 -8.51
CA VAL A 126 -11.15 -0.07 -9.02
C VAL A 126 -11.06 0.92 -7.85
N TRP A 127 -10.09 1.82 -7.89
CA TRP A 127 -9.85 2.80 -6.83
C TRP A 127 -10.50 4.12 -7.22
N GLY A 128 -11.36 4.64 -6.35
CA GLY A 128 -12.04 5.92 -6.54
C GLY A 128 -11.46 7.00 -5.64
N GLY A 129 -11.06 8.13 -6.21
CA GLY A 129 -10.39 9.18 -5.45
C GLY A 129 -10.06 10.45 -6.22
N ALA A 130 -9.40 11.37 -5.54
CA ALA A 130 -8.80 12.55 -6.17
C ALA A 130 -7.39 12.23 -6.67
N LYS A 131 -7.00 12.76 -7.83
CA LYS A 131 -5.59 12.66 -8.28
C LYS A 131 -4.69 13.44 -7.33
N LEU A 132 -3.56 12.85 -6.95
CA LEU A 132 -2.56 13.52 -6.12
C LEU A 132 -2.02 14.77 -6.81
N ALA A 133 -1.88 14.75 -8.13
CA ALA A 133 -1.48 15.92 -8.91
C ALA A 133 -2.44 17.12 -8.72
N ASP A 134 -3.76 16.89 -8.69
CA ASP A 134 -4.75 17.94 -8.45
C ASP A 134 -4.67 18.47 -7.00
N VAL A 135 -4.41 17.58 -6.03
CA VAL A 135 -4.21 17.95 -4.63
C VAL A 135 -2.95 18.80 -4.45
N LEU A 136 -1.85 18.46 -5.13
CA LEU A 136 -0.59 19.20 -5.08
C LEU A 136 -0.71 20.59 -5.74
N GLU A 137 -1.54 20.73 -6.76
CA GLU A 137 -1.84 22.01 -7.40
C GLU A 137 -2.52 22.99 -6.43
N LEU A 138 -3.40 22.51 -5.53
CA LEU A 138 -4.02 23.34 -4.50
C LEU A 138 -3.03 24.01 -3.54
N VAL A 139 -1.84 23.42 -3.36
CA VAL A 139 -0.76 23.96 -2.51
C VAL A 139 0.35 24.63 -3.33
N GLY A 140 0.09 24.90 -4.61
CA GLY A 140 0.97 25.67 -5.49
C GLY A 140 2.07 24.86 -6.18
N ILE A 141 1.94 23.52 -6.26
CA ILE A 141 2.86 22.69 -7.04
C ILE A 141 2.20 22.36 -8.40
N PRO A 142 2.68 22.91 -9.52
CA PRO A 142 2.13 22.62 -10.84
C PRO A 142 2.25 21.14 -11.20
N LYS A 143 1.36 20.69 -12.08
CA LYS A 143 1.46 19.37 -12.72
C LYS A 143 2.80 19.19 -13.43
N CYS A 144 3.29 17.95 -13.48
CA CYS A 144 4.57 17.57 -14.09
C CYS A 144 5.81 18.28 -13.48
N SER A 145 5.76 18.59 -12.18
CA SER A 145 6.86 19.19 -11.43
C SER A 145 7.88 18.14 -10.98
N TYR A 146 9.17 18.40 -11.23
CA TYR A 146 10.27 17.57 -10.71
C TYR A 146 10.84 18.10 -9.38
N ARG A 147 10.65 19.39 -9.10
CA ARG A 147 11.17 20.07 -7.90
C ARG A 147 10.32 21.29 -7.55
N THR A 148 10.08 21.56 -6.26
CA THR A 148 9.47 22.82 -5.81
C THR A 148 10.50 23.95 -5.72
N GLN A 149 10.05 25.21 -5.64
CA GLN A 149 10.95 26.36 -5.45
C GLN A 149 11.78 26.25 -4.15
N LYS A 150 11.21 25.67 -3.09
CA LYS A 150 11.88 25.37 -1.82
C LYS A 150 12.75 24.10 -1.86
N GLY A 151 12.85 23.48 -3.02
CA GLY A 151 13.77 22.39 -3.26
C GLY A 151 13.25 20.99 -2.96
N GLY A 152 11.95 20.82 -2.71
CA GLY A 152 11.34 19.50 -2.52
C GLY A 152 11.32 18.68 -3.80
N LYS A 153 11.72 17.40 -3.73
CA LYS A 153 11.80 16.47 -4.86
C LYS A 153 11.05 15.16 -4.63
N HIS A 154 10.54 14.94 -3.42
CA HIS A 154 9.80 13.75 -3.04
C HIS A 154 8.53 14.13 -2.27
N VAL A 155 7.54 13.25 -2.35
CA VAL A 155 6.29 13.33 -1.60
C VAL A 155 6.26 12.15 -0.64
N GLU A 156 6.40 12.44 0.66
CA GLU A 156 6.24 11.48 1.74
C GLU A 156 4.79 11.39 2.18
N PHE A 157 4.35 10.17 2.42
CA PHE A 157 3.03 9.84 2.95
C PHE A 157 3.24 9.21 4.32
N VAL A 158 2.64 9.82 5.33
CA VAL A 158 2.71 9.38 6.72
C VAL A 158 1.34 8.83 7.11
N SER A 159 1.32 7.57 7.55
CA SER A 159 0.14 6.94 8.15
C SER A 159 -0.08 7.43 9.58
N ILE A 160 -1.26 7.22 10.14
CA ILE A 160 -1.50 7.41 11.58
C ILE A 160 -1.17 6.15 12.41
N ASP A 161 -1.03 4.98 11.77
CA ASP A 161 -0.84 3.69 12.46
C ASP A 161 0.41 3.64 13.37
N ARG A 162 0.57 2.55 14.11
CA ARG A 162 1.72 2.36 15.02
C ARG A 162 2.42 1.06 14.67
N CYS A 163 3.65 1.17 14.20
CA CYS A 163 4.49 0.03 13.80
C CYS A 163 5.56 -0.24 14.86
N LYS A 164 5.79 -1.52 15.18
CA LYS A 164 6.88 -1.91 16.10
C LYS A 164 8.26 -1.54 15.53
N GLU A 165 8.42 -1.63 14.22
CA GLU A 165 9.65 -1.33 13.49
C GLU A 165 10.05 0.15 13.60
N GLU A 166 9.06 1.02 13.80
CA GLU A 166 9.20 2.46 14.03
C GLU A 166 9.09 2.82 15.52
N LYS A 167 9.29 1.85 16.42
CA LYS A 167 9.22 2.02 17.89
C LYS A 167 7.88 2.63 18.35
N GLY A 168 6.78 2.21 17.72
CA GLY A 168 5.44 2.74 17.97
C GLY A 168 5.09 4.00 17.16
N GLY A 169 6.00 4.46 16.29
CA GLY A 169 5.74 5.48 15.28
C GLY A 169 5.05 4.95 14.03
N PRO A 170 4.71 5.83 13.08
CA PRO A 170 3.86 5.48 11.94
C PRO A 170 4.58 4.84 10.77
N TYR A 171 3.84 4.07 9.98
CA TYR A 171 4.27 3.65 8.66
C TYR A 171 4.46 4.87 7.75
N LYS A 172 5.57 4.89 7.00
CA LYS A 172 5.87 5.96 6.04
C LYS A 172 6.39 5.38 4.73
N GLY A 173 6.08 6.06 3.64
CA GLY A 173 6.67 5.81 2.32
C GLY A 173 6.75 7.10 1.54
N SER A 174 7.54 7.14 0.48
CA SER A 174 7.55 8.29 -0.43
C SER A 174 7.66 7.88 -1.88
N ILE A 175 7.20 8.75 -2.77
CA ILE A 175 7.45 8.66 -4.21
C ILE A 175 8.16 9.94 -4.70
N PRO A 176 8.84 9.92 -5.85
CA PRO A 176 9.37 11.13 -6.48
C PRO A 176 8.25 12.14 -6.78
N LEU A 177 8.55 13.43 -6.66
CA LEU A 177 7.61 14.51 -6.98
C LEU A 177 7.19 14.48 -8.46
N SER A 178 8.10 14.08 -9.34
CA SER A 178 7.81 13.89 -10.76
C SER A 178 6.68 12.89 -10.98
N GLN A 179 6.64 11.78 -10.22
CA GLN A 179 5.55 10.81 -10.31
C GLN A 179 4.28 11.32 -9.61
N ALA A 180 4.43 11.97 -8.45
CA ALA A 180 3.29 12.46 -7.68
C ALA A 180 2.49 13.56 -8.37
N SER A 181 3.17 14.42 -9.13
CA SER A 181 2.59 15.58 -9.83
C SER A 181 2.27 15.29 -11.29
N ASP A 182 2.63 14.12 -11.82
CA ASP A 182 2.27 13.69 -13.16
C ASP A 182 0.83 13.12 -13.17
N PRO A 183 -0.12 13.76 -13.86
CA PRO A 183 -1.48 13.24 -13.97
C PRO A 183 -1.58 11.90 -14.69
N GLU A 184 -0.64 11.53 -15.54
CA GLU A 184 -0.63 10.25 -16.29
C GLU A 184 -0.12 9.09 -15.43
N ALA A 185 0.57 9.36 -14.32
CA ALA A 185 0.97 8.34 -13.36
C ALA A 185 -0.19 7.82 -12.48
N ASP A 186 -1.37 8.44 -12.59
CA ASP A 186 -2.63 8.04 -11.92
C ASP A 186 -2.50 7.78 -10.41
N VAL A 187 -1.61 8.52 -9.73
CA VAL A 187 -1.50 8.45 -8.26
C VAL A 187 -2.75 9.06 -7.64
N LEU A 188 -3.44 8.30 -6.79
CA LEU A 188 -4.69 8.72 -6.15
C LEU A 188 -4.54 8.90 -4.65
N LEU A 189 -5.24 9.90 -4.10
CA LEU A 189 -5.80 9.83 -2.76
C LEU A 189 -7.18 9.18 -2.86
N ALA A 190 -7.20 7.86 -2.65
CA ALA A 190 -8.39 7.04 -2.77
C ALA A 190 -9.21 7.04 -1.48
N TYR A 191 -10.52 7.22 -1.61
CA TYR A 191 -11.52 7.09 -0.55
C TYR A 191 -12.59 6.04 -0.86
N GLU A 192 -12.55 5.46 -2.07
CA GLU A 192 -13.39 4.34 -2.50
C GLU A 192 -12.55 3.19 -3.09
N MET A 193 -13.10 1.98 -2.98
CA MET A 193 -12.56 0.75 -3.56
C MET A 193 -13.72 -0.10 -4.06
N ASN A 194 -13.71 -0.45 -5.34
CA ASN A 194 -14.74 -1.20 -6.06
C ASN A 194 -16.14 -0.56 -5.96
N GLY A 195 -16.21 0.78 -6.01
CA GLY A 195 -17.46 1.55 -5.97
C GLY A 195 -18.02 1.80 -4.57
N GLU A 196 -17.43 1.20 -3.54
CA GLU A 196 -17.83 1.37 -2.14
C GLU A 196 -16.80 2.22 -1.38
N PRO A 197 -17.19 2.88 -0.27
CA PRO A 197 -16.22 3.49 0.65
C PRO A 197 -15.14 2.47 1.05
N LEU A 198 -13.90 2.94 1.22
CA LEU A 198 -12.83 2.08 1.73
C LEU A 198 -13.26 1.38 3.02
N ASN A 199 -12.86 0.12 3.18
CA ASN A 199 -12.97 -0.55 4.48
C ASN A 199 -11.75 -0.21 5.37
N ARG A 200 -11.84 -0.55 6.66
CA ARG A 200 -10.76 -0.28 7.62
C ARG A 200 -9.45 -0.98 7.26
N ASP A 201 -9.47 -2.24 6.84
CA ASP A 201 -8.25 -3.00 6.46
C ASP A 201 -7.49 -2.38 5.28
N HIS A 202 -8.21 -1.70 4.37
CA HIS A 202 -7.67 -1.10 3.16
C HIS A 202 -7.49 0.41 3.23
N GLY A 203 -7.66 1.02 4.41
CA GLY A 203 -7.22 2.40 4.63
C GLY A 203 -8.32 3.43 4.87
N TYR A 204 -9.55 3.02 5.22
CA TYR A 204 -10.61 3.97 5.56
C TYR A 204 -10.13 5.01 6.60
N PRO A 205 -10.32 6.33 6.37
CA PRO A 205 -11.13 6.91 5.30
C PRO A 205 -10.37 7.29 4.01
N LEU A 206 -9.04 7.27 4.04
CA LEU A 206 -8.22 7.72 2.93
C LEU A 206 -6.89 6.96 2.87
N ARG A 207 -6.52 6.54 1.66
CA ARG A 207 -5.21 5.96 1.36
C ARG A 207 -4.59 6.61 0.13
N VAL A 208 -3.29 6.41 -0.04
CA VAL A 208 -2.62 6.59 -1.32
C VAL A 208 -2.71 5.28 -2.11
N VAL A 209 -2.93 5.39 -3.42
CA VAL A 209 -2.74 4.31 -4.40
C VAL A 209 -1.73 4.78 -5.43
N VAL A 210 -0.66 4.01 -5.62
CA VAL A 210 0.41 4.30 -6.59
C VAL A 210 0.44 3.18 -7.64
N PRO A 211 -0.23 3.35 -8.79
CA PRO A 211 -0.22 2.34 -9.85
C PRO A 211 1.20 2.02 -10.34
N GLY A 212 1.42 0.76 -10.74
CA GLY A 212 2.72 0.30 -11.26
C GLY A 212 3.85 0.25 -10.22
N VAL A 213 3.55 0.42 -8.93
CA VAL A 213 4.54 0.43 -7.85
C VAL A 213 4.15 -0.65 -6.83
N ILE A 214 5.15 -1.22 -6.14
CA ILE A 214 4.90 -2.21 -5.09
C ILE A 214 3.90 -1.67 -4.05
N GLY A 215 3.03 -2.55 -3.55
CA GLY A 215 1.95 -2.16 -2.64
C GLY A 215 2.41 -1.43 -1.37
N ALA A 216 3.67 -1.61 -0.96
CA ALA A 216 4.29 -0.93 0.17
C ALA A 216 4.30 0.61 0.06
N ARG A 217 4.24 1.19 -1.16
CA ARG A 217 4.23 2.65 -1.35
C ARG A 217 2.83 3.27 -1.35
N SER A 218 1.80 2.42 -1.45
CA SER A 218 0.40 2.83 -1.35
C SER A 218 0.00 2.90 0.14
N VAL A 219 0.43 3.96 0.84
CA VAL A 219 0.24 4.12 2.29
C VAL A 219 -1.25 4.21 2.64
N LYS A 220 -1.67 3.58 3.75
CA LYS A 220 -3.05 3.57 4.24
C LYS A 220 -3.21 4.51 5.44
N TRP A 221 -4.44 4.94 5.72
CA TRP A 221 -4.79 5.78 6.87
C TRP A 221 -3.93 7.05 6.97
N ILE A 222 -3.93 7.83 5.90
CA ILE A 222 -3.04 8.99 5.75
C ILE A 222 -3.30 10.03 6.84
N ASP A 223 -2.24 10.42 7.53
CA ASP A 223 -2.20 11.53 8.49
C ASP A 223 -1.64 12.79 7.79
N SER A 224 -0.50 12.66 7.13
CA SER A 224 0.13 13.81 6.46
C SER A 224 0.82 13.45 5.15
N ILE A 225 0.90 14.46 4.29
CA ILE A 225 1.59 14.46 3.01
C ILE A 225 2.68 15.53 3.09
N ASN A 226 3.94 15.12 3.12
CA ASN A 226 5.07 16.02 3.32
C ASN A 226 5.91 16.12 2.06
N ILE A 227 6.12 17.34 1.57
CA ILE A 227 7.03 17.61 0.46
C ILE A 227 8.44 17.75 1.02
N ILE A 228 9.34 16.85 0.63
CA ILE A 228 10.68 16.73 1.22
C ILE A 228 11.78 16.74 0.14
N ALA A 229 12.99 17.14 0.54
CA ALA A 229 14.11 17.32 -0.39
C ALA A 229 14.68 16.00 -0.93
N GLU A 230 14.71 14.98 -0.06
CA GLU A 230 15.27 13.65 -0.33
C GLU A 230 14.22 12.58 -0.02
N GLU A 231 14.47 11.34 -0.41
CA GLU A 231 13.55 10.23 -0.13
C GLU A 231 13.26 10.07 1.37
N CYS A 232 12.08 9.52 1.69
CA CYS A 232 11.66 9.27 3.07
C CYS A 232 12.69 8.42 3.83
N GLN A 233 13.02 8.87 5.04
CA GLN A 233 14.01 8.22 5.91
C GLN A 233 13.38 7.16 6.85
N GLY A 234 12.09 6.87 6.69
CA GLY A 234 11.40 5.85 7.47
C GLY A 234 11.97 4.44 7.27
N PHE A 235 11.80 3.59 8.29
CA PHE A 235 12.30 2.21 8.33
C PHE A 235 11.93 1.44 7.07
N PHE A 236 10.67 1.51 6.62
CA PHE A 236 10.18 0.76 5.47
C PHE A 236 10.67 1.29 4.10
N MET A 237 11.31 2.46 4.06
CA MET A 237 12.00 2.94 2.87
C MET A 237 13.49 2.60 2.93
N GLN A 238 14.10 2.77 4.10
CA GLN A 238 15.56 2.69 4.24
C GLN A 238 16.09 1.31 4.62
N LYS A 239 15.32 0.55 5.39
CA LYS A 239 15.71 -0.72 6.03
C LYS A 239 14.79 -1.89 5.68
N ASP A 240 13.96 -1.74 4.65
CA ASP A 240 13.12 -2.80 4.10
C ASP A 240 12.83 -2.52 2.61
N TYR A 241 12.17 -3.45 1.92
CA TYR A 241 11.70 -3.32 0.53
C TYR A 241 12.82 -2.88 -0.43
N LYS A 242 13.97 -3.56 -0.35
CA LYS A 242 15.13 -3.40 -1.23
C LYS A 242 15.54 -4.76 -1.78
N MET A 243 15.94 -4.82 -3.05
CA MET A 243 16.32 -6.06 -3.72
C MET A 243 17.84 -6.26 -3.66
N PHE A 244 18.30 -7.20 -2.83
CA PHE A 244 19.72 -7.54 -2.66
C PHE A 244 20.13 -8.74 -3.53
N PRO A 245 21.42 -8.84 -3.93
CA PRO A 245 21.92 -10.02 -4.61
C PRO A 245 22.00 -11.24 -3.66
N PRO A 246 22.02 -12.48 -4.18
CA PRO A 246 22.03 -13.70 -3.35
C PRO A 246 23.24 -13.88 -2.43
N SER A 247 24.33 -13.15 -2.68
CA SER A 247 25.55 -13.15 -1.84
C SER A 247 25.41 -12.38 -0.53
N VAL A 248 24.36 -11.57 -0.37
CA VAL A 248 24.09 -10.80 0.85
C VAL A 248 23.33 -11.66 1.88
N ASN A 249 23.70 -11.54 3.14
CA ASN A 249 23.10 -12.21 4.30
C ASN A 249 23.01 -11.23 5.48
N TRP A 250 22.54 -11.68 6.66
CA TRP A 250 22.36 -10.82 7.83
C TRP A 250 23.66 -10.29 8.44
N ASP A 251 24.80 -10.95 8.20
CA ASP A 251 26.10 -10.57 8.76
C ASP A 251 26.79 -9.49 7.91
N ASN A 252 26.46 -9.40 6.62
CA ASN A 252 27.11 -8.49 5.67
C ASN A 252 26.16 -7.48 5.00
N ILE A 253 24.89 -7.41 5.41
CA ILE A 253 23.91 -6.52 4.80
C ILE A 253 24.25 -5.05 5.03
N ASP A 254 24.40 -4.30 3.93
CA ASP A 254 24.44 -2.85 3.93
C ASP A 254 23.28 -2.30 3.12
N TRP A 255 22.31 -1.74 3.84
CA TRP A 255 21.08 -1.16 3.30
C TRP A 255 21.28 0.01 2.35
N SER A 256 22.40 0.74 2.46
CA SER A 256 22.69 1.90 1.61
C SER A 256 23.09 1.50 0.18
N THR A 257 23.55 0.25 -0.01
CA THR A 257 24.01 -0.24 -1.31
C THR A 257 22.90 -0.48 -2.31
N ARG A 258 21.63 -0.49 -1.87
CA ARG A 258 20.44 -0.70 -2.71
C ARG A 258 19.50 0.49 -2.58
N ARG A 259 18.86 0.86 -3.69
CA ARG A 259 17.77 1.85 -3.70
C ARG A 259 16.46 1.22 -3.25
N PRO A 260 15.52 1.98 -2.66
CA PRO A 260 14.19 1.49 -2.35
C PRO A 260 13.50 0.94 -3.61
N GLN A 261 12.86 -0.22 -3.49
CA GLN A 261 12.10 -0.79 -4.59
C GLN A 261 10.84 0.05 -4.83
N MET A 262 10.61 0.45 -6.08
CA MET A 262 9.44 1.20 -6.52
C MET A 262 8.63 0.34 -7.49
N ASP A 263 9.00 0.33 -8.76
CA ASP A 263 8.47 -0.60 -9.78
C ASP A 263 8.77 -2.06 -9.41
N PHE A 264 8.16 -3.02 -10.09
CA PHE A 264 8.41 -4.45 -9.92
C PHE A 264 8.48 -5.17 -11.27
N PRO A 265 9.30 -6.23 -11.38
CA PRO A 265 9.44 -6.95 -12.64
C PRO A 265 8.17 -7.73 -12.99
N VAL A 266 8.11 -8.18 -14.25
CA VAL A 266 7.08 -9.11 -14.73
C VAL A 266 6.88 -10.29 -13.78
N GLN A 267 5.62 -10.64 -13.52
CA GLN A 267 5.22 -11.72 -12.63
C GLN A 267 4.05 -12.50 -13.23
N CYS A 268 4.05 -13.82 -13.04
CA CYS A 268 2.94 -14.69 -13.42
C CYS A 268 2.91 -15.93 -12.52
N VAL A 269 1.72 -16.47 -12.29
CA VAL A 269 1.53 -17.71 -11.53
C VAL A 269 0.29 -18.44 -11.99
N ILE A 270 0.34 -19.77 -12.00
CA ILE A 270 -0.84 -20.61 -12.21
C ILE A 270 -1.68 -20.54 -10.95
N CYS A 271 -3.00 -20.34 -11.05
CA CYS A 271 -3.89 -20.28 -9.88
C CYS A 271 -5.05 -21.28 -9.88
N SER A 272 -5.31 -21.91 -11.02
CA SER A 272 -6.39 -22.87 -11.20
C SER A 272 -6.09 -24.24 -10.57
N LEU A 273 -4.85 -24.47 -10.15
CA LEU A 273 -4.32 -25.69 -9.58
C LEU A 273 -3.34 -25.34 -8.45
N GLU A 274 -3.17 -26.26 -7.51
CA GLU A 274 -2.16 -26.22 -6.47
C GLU A 274 -0.77 -26.59 -7.02
N ASP A 275 0.27 -26.40 -6.20
CA ASP A 275 1.65 -26.77 -6.58
C ASP A 275 1.80 -28.28 -6.83
N VAL A 276 0.95 -29.09 -6.18
CA VAL A 276 0.81 -30.53 -6.40
C VAL A 276 -0.68 -30.86 -6.39
N ASP A 277 -1.17 -31.42 -7.49
CA ASP A 277 -2.57 -31.78 -7.67
C ASP A 277 -2.72 -33.19 -8.25
N HIS A 278 -3.81 -33.87 -7.90
CA HIS A 278 -4.20 -35.15 -8.51
C HIS A 278 -5.35 -34.93 -9.50
N ILE A 279 -5.06 -35.09 -10.79
CA ILE A 279 -6.02 -34.85 -11.87
C ILE A 279 -6.47 -36.15 -12.55
N LYS A 280 -7.73 -36.18 -13.00
CA LYS A 280 -8.25 -37.26 -13.85
C LYS A 280 -7.74 -37.10 -15.29
N PRO A 281 -7.52 -38.19 -16.05
CA PRO A 281 -7.21 -38.09 -17.48
C PRO A 281 -8.27 -37.32 -18.25
N GLY A 282 -7.86 -36.48 -19.21
CA GLY A 282 -8.74 -35.67 -20.04
C GLY A 282 -8.48 -34.17 -19.89
N LYS A 283 -9.46 -33.34 -20.28
CA LYS A 283 -9.37 -31.88 -20.13
C LYS A 283 -9.52 -31.50 -18.65
N VAL A 284 -8.54 -30.77 -18.12
CA VAL A 284 -8.62 -30.19 -16.77
C VAL A 284 -9.50 -28.95 -16.83
N SER A 285 -10.71 -29.04 -16.28
CA SER A 285 -11.62 -27.90 -16.15
C SER A 285 -11.41 -27.31 -14.75
N SER A 286 -11.00 -26.05 -14.65
CA SER A 286 -10.90 -25.40 -13.34
C SER A 286 -12.31 -25.23 -12.77
N PHE A 287 -12.55 -25.70 -11.56
CA PHE A 287 -13.77 -25.41 -10.80
C PHE A 287 -13.69 -23.95 -10.32
N LEU A 288 -14.11 -23.01 -11.18
CA LEU A 288 -14.53 -21.68 -10.75
C LEU A 288 -16.05 -21.67 -10.61
#